data_AF-A0A8T8SAK1-F1
#
_entry.id   AF-A0A8T8SAK1-F1
#
_cell.length_a   1.000
_cell.length_b   1.000
_cell.length_c   1.000
_cell.angle_alpha   90.00
_cell.angle_beta   90.00
_cell.angle_gamma   90.00
#
_symmetry.space_group_name_H-M   'P 1'
#
loop_
_entity.id
_entity.type
_entity.pdbx_description
1 polymer ?
#
loop_
_entity_poly.entity_id
_entity_poly.type
_entity_poly.pdbx_seq_one_letter_code
_entity_poly.pdbx_strand_id
1 'polypeptide(L)'
;MPFPNLPAELLDGIVAHVLELNGSEPSPYSPPSTMQQVHYLASIDTRWRTAVHAFLSRHFVMLETSTSSAPAPWLPGIPSGPGAHASYWREVMGSDWDDVKSLRFQLGWLRRISPVSIKALSLDLRVVAIDTIGTARSWNDTQSGQWVLSSAILSRIASSSTTLESIHIRISPHEDQFDLLQDIITKNTLLRDVVVEVDSALDTPSSPPSVLSLGNWFWGGQGPAHLDRLVIRAPSCEVSIWDAEPLFGRLGAAAEVRIAALALQVVGDALQWATHLVRSAPLLHTLEIAATRGNRSHPFRSPIGG
;
A
#
# COMPACT_ATOMS: atom_id res chain seq x y z
N MET A 1 11.63 22.19 -27.82
CA MET A 1 12.68 22.60 -26.84
C MET A 1 13.98 21.89 -27.20
N PRO A 2 15.05 22.57 -27.65
CA PRO A 2 16.31 21.90 -27.96
C PRO A 2 17.25 22.02 -26.76
N PHE A 3 17.46 20.92 -26.04
CA PHE A 3 18.59 20.76 -25.09
C PHE A 3 19.52 19.68 -25.66
N PRO A 4 20.36 19.98 -26.67
CA PRO A 4 20.96 18.92 -27.47
C PRO A 4 21.98 18.06 -26.69
N ASN A 5 22.47 18.51 -25.53
CA ASN A 5 23.64 17.92 -24.86
C ASN A 5 23.52 17.85 -23.33
N LEU A 6 22.33 17.63 -22.76
CA LEU A 6 22.24 17.37 -21.31
C LEU A 6 22.91 16.02 -20.99
N PRO A 7 23.75 15.90 -19.95
CA PRO A 7 24.20 14.62 -19.39
C PRO A 7 23.04 13.69 -19.07
N ALA A 8 23.27 12.36 -19.13
CA ALA A 8 22.22 11.37 -18.85
C ALA A 8 21.64 11.51 -17.44
N GLU A 9 22.50 11.78 -16.44
CA GLU A 9 22.06 11.99 -15.05
C GLU A 9 21.11 13.19 -14.90
N LEU A 10 21.36 14.27 -15.66
CA LEU A 10 20.49 15.44 -15.64
C LEU A 10 19.16 15.19 -16.35
N LEU A 11 19.16 14.38 -17.42
CA LEU A 11 17.92 13.94 -18.08
C LEU A 11 17.08 13.06 -17.15
N ASP A 12 17.71 12.11 -16.45
CA ASP A 12 17.03 11.26 -15.46
C ASP A 12 16.43 12.12 -14.33
N GLY A 13 17.18 13.11 -13.84
CA GLY A 13 16.71 14.06 -12.84
C GLY A 13 15.53 14.93 -13.31
N ILE A 14 15.56 15.39 -14.57
CA ILE A 14 14.44 16.15 -15.15
C ILE A 14 13.21 15.26 -15.32
N VAL A 15 13.37 14.04 -15.83
CA VAL A 15 12.26 13.09 -15.98
C VAL A 15 11.65 12.78 -14.61
N ALA A 16 12.48 12.49 -13.61
CA ALA A 16 12.01 12.25 -12.24
C ALA A 16 11.23 13.46 -11.71
N HIS A 17 11.80 14.65 -11.80
CA HIS A 17 11.15 15.87 -11.31
C HIS A 17 9.81 16.15 -12.00
N VAL A 18 9.74 16.03 -13.33
CA VAL A 18 8.51 16.26 -14.10
C VAL A 18 7.43 15.24 -13.73
N LEU A 19 7.80 13.98 -13.53
CA LEU A 19 6.85 12.90 -13.26
C LEU A 19 6.47 12.77 -11.78
N GLU A 20 7.33 13.20 -10.84
CA GLU A 20 7.09 13.18 -9.38
C GLU A 20 6.31 14.42 -8.88
N LEU A 21 6.45 15.58 -9.53
CA LEU A 21 5.75 16.83 -9.14
C LEU A 21 4.21 16.73 -9.13
N ASN A 22 3.63 15.74 -9.82
CA ASN A 22 2.19 15.51 -9.81
C ASN A 22 1.68 14.86 -8.50
N GLY A 23 2.56 14.35 -7.63
CA GLY A 23 2.18 13.65 -6.39
C GLY A 23 2.11 14.55 -5.14
N SER A 24 2.66 15.76 -5.18
CA SER A 24 3.07 16.47 -3.96
C SER A 24 2.32 17.78 -3.66
N GLU A 25 1.62 18.39 -4.62
CA GLU A 25 0.89 19.64 -4.38
C GLU A 25 -0.50 19.65 -5.05
N PRO A 26 -1.56 20.06 -4.32
CA PRO A 26 -2.88 20.29 -4.92
C PRO A 26 -2.82 21.56 -5.78
N SER A 27 -2.45 21.42 -7.05
CA SER A 27 -2.54 22.50 -8.04
C SER A 27 -4.01 22.71 -8.46
N PRO A 28 -4.48 23.97 -8.59
CA PRO A 28 -5.82 24.28 -9.09
C PRO A 28 -6.02 23.99 -10.59
N TYR A 29 -4.95 23.62 -11.30
CA TYR A 29 -5.00 23.14 -12.67
C TYR A 29 -4.79 21.63 -12.65
N SER A 30 -5.76 20.85 -13.17
CA SER A 30 -5.58 19.41 -13.37
C SER A 30 -4.32 19.18 -14.21
N PRO A 31 -3.21 18.71 -13.63
CA PRO A 31 -2.02 18.45 -14.42
C PRO A 31 -2.32 17.36 -15.45
N PRO A 32 -1.64 17.34 -16.61
CA PRO A 32 -1.77 16.22 -17.54
C PRO A 32 -1.39 14.94 -16.80
N SER A 33 -2.18 13.87 -16.99
CA SER A 33 -1.94 12.57 -16.34
C SER A 33 -0.49 12.14 -16.50
N THR A 34 0.07 11.49 -15.47
CA THR A 34 1.47 11.00 -15.49
C THR A 34 1.76 10.18 -16.76
N MET A 35 0.78 9.41 -17.25
CA MET A 35 0.90 8.66 -18.50
C MET A 35 1.02 9.55 -19.75
N GLN A 36 0.27 10.64 -19.85
CA GLN A 36 0.41 11.60 -20.95
C GLN A 36 1.79 12.25 -20.96
N GLN A 37 2.32 12.60 -19.77
CA GLN A 37 3.66 13.15 -19.63
C GLN A 37 4.74 12.12 -20.00
N VAL A 38 4.61 10.87 -19.55
CA VAL A 38 5.48 9.74 -19.94
C VAL A 38 5.51 9.60 -21.45
N HIS A 39 4.35 9.57 -22.11
CA HIS A 39 4.26 9.46 -23.57
C HIS A 39 4.90 10.65 -24.29
N TYR A 40 4.64 11.87 -23.80
CA TYR A 40 5.25 13.08 -24.34
C TYR A 40 6.78 13.03 -24.26
N LEU A 41 7.33 12.77 -23.06
CA LEU A 41 8.78 12.70 -22.85
C LEU A 41 9.43 11.59 -23.69
N ALA A 42 8.83 10.40 -23.74
CA ALA A 42 9.34 9.27 -24.51
C ALA A 42 9.30 9.49 -26.04
N SER A 43 8.51 10.46 -26.51
CA SER A 43 8.38 10.82 -27.93
C SER A 43 9.43 11.82 -28.43
N ILE A 44 10.18 12.49 -27.54
CA ILE A 44 11.15 13.54 -27.89
C ILE A 44 12.31 12.96 -28.72
N ASP A 45 13.06 12.03 -28.13
CA ASP A 45 14.15 11.28 -28.79
C ASP A 45 14.50 9.98 -28.05
N THR A 46 15.52 9.26 -28.51
CA THR A 46 15.97 8.00 -27.90
C THR A 46 16.56 8.16 -26.51
N ARG A 47 17.16 9.31 -26.19
CA ARG A 47 17.78 9.58 -24.88
C ARG A 47 16.71 9.83 -23.84
N TRP A 48 15.72 10.67 -24.16
CA TRP A 48 14.53 10.87 -23.32
C TRP A 48 13.76 9.58 -23.10
N ARG A 49 13.59 8.77 -24.16
CA ARG A 49 12.96 7.45 -24.03
C ARG A 49 13.73 6.52 -23.09
N THR A 50 15.06 6.55 -23.14
CA THR A 50 15.91 5.75 -22.24
C THR A 50 15.78 6.22 -20.80
N ALA A 51 15.81 7.53 -20.56
CA ALA A 51 15.60 8.13 -19.24
C ALA A 51 14.22 7.80 -18.66
N VAL A 52 13.16 7.88 -19.49
CA VAL A 52 11.80 7.45 -19.12
C VAL A 52 11.76 5.96 -18.78
N HIS A 53 12.40 5.10 -19.57
CA HIS A 53 12.49 3.68 -19.24
C HIS A 53 13.24 3.41 -17.94
N ALA A 54 14.36 4.12 -17.70
CA ALA A 54 15.11 4.02 -16.46
C ALA A 54 14.24 4.45 -15.27
N PHE A 55 13.52 5.57 -15.40
CA PHE A 55 12.56 6.04 -14.40
C PHE A 55 11.47 5.00 -14.11
N LEU A 56 10.78 4.48 -15.14
CA LEU A 56 9.73 3.47 -15.00
C LEU A 56 10.24 2.12 -14.47
N SER A 57 11.52 1.81 -14.65
CA SER A 57 12.14 0.61 -14.06
C SER A 57 12.43 0.75 -12.56
N ARG A 58 12.50 1.99 -12.07
CA ARG A 58 12.65 2.32 -10.64
C ARG A 58 11.30 2.59 -9.97
N HIS A 59 10.33 3.12 -10.72
CA HIS A 59 9.00 3.48 -10.25
C HIS A 59 7.96 2.58 -10.92
N PHE A 60 7.61 1.50 -10.24
CA PHE A 60 6.55 0.62 -10.71
C PHE A 60 5.21 1.11 -10.17
N VAL A 61 4.53 1.97 -10.94
CA VAL A 61 3.27 2.59 -10.54
C VAL A 61 2.11 2.02 -11.36
N MET A 62 1.21 1.31 -10.69
CA MET A 62 0.00 0.67 -11.25
C MET A 62 -1.29 1.09 -10.52
N LEU A 63 -1.18 1.82 -9.41
CA LEU A 63 -2.28 2.58 -8.80
C LEU A 63 -2.11 4.06 -9.14
N GLU A 64 -3.18 4.68 -9.62
CA GLU A 64 -3.27 6.14 -9.64
C GLU A 64 -3.71 6.61 -8.24
N THR A 65 -2.98 7.56 -7.65
CA THR A 65 -3.33 8.12 -6.34
C THR A 65 -4.64 8.89 -6.45
N SER A 66 -5.60 8.56 -5.59
CA SER A 66 -6.94 9.16 -5.54
C SER A 66 -6.88 10.70 -5.47
N THR A 67 -7.58 11.36 -6.39
CA THR A 67 -7.66 12.82 -6.54
C THR A 67 -8.75 13.49 -5.68
N SER A 68 -9.35 12.77 -4.72
CA SER A 68 -10.47 13.32 -3.96
C SER A 68 -10.01 14.46 -3.03
N SER A 69 -10.45 15.68 -3.32
CA SER A 69 -10.16 16.89 -2.54
C SER A 69 -11.05 17.05 -1.30
N ALA A 70 -12.01 16.14 -1.10
CA ALA A 70 -12.93 16.18 0.04
C ALA A 70 -12.42 15.25 1.16
N PRO A 71 -12.55 15.63 2.44
CA PRO A 71 -12.22 14.75 3.55
C PRO A 71 -13.18 13.55 3.55
N ALA A 72 -12.74 12.43 2.99
CA ALA A 72 -13.47 11.18 3.02
C ALA A 72 -13.34 10.52 4.40
N PRO A 73 -14.37 9.82 4.90
CA PRO A 73 -14.27 9.09 6.14
C PRO A 73 -13.17 8.02 6.08
N TRP A 74 -12.61 7.66 7.25
CA TRP A 74 -11.60 6.60 7.38
C TRP A 74 -12.19 5.20 7.53
N LEU A 75 -13.47 5.11 7.87
CA LEU A 75 -14.20 3.86 7.99
C LEU A 75 -15.53 3.95 7.25
N PRO A 76 -16.06 2.82 6.75
CA PRO A 76 -17.42 2.73 6.28
C PRO A 76 -18.43 3.14 7.37
N GLY A 77 -19.54 3.74 6.97
CA GLY A 77 -20.61 4.13 7.88
C GLY A 77 -21.10 2.95 8.73
N ILE A 78 -21.32 3.20 10.03
CA ILE A 78 -21.85 2.22 10.98
C ILE A 78 -23.34 2.54 11.22
N PRO A 79 -24.26 1.55 11.13
CA PRO A 79 -24.03 0.15 10.77
C PRO A 79 -23.74 -0.05 9.28
N SER A 80 -22.87 -1.01 8.97
CA SER A 80 -22.46 -1.34 7.60
C SER A 80 -23.58 -2.09 6.88
N GLY A 81 -24.48 -1.36 6.22
CA GLY A 81 -25.49 -1.96 5.35
C GLY A 81 -24.85 -2.64 4.11
N PRO A 82 -25.63 -3.44 3.35
CA PRO A 82 -25.18 -3.97 2.05
C PRO A 82 -24.69 -2.83 1.16
N GLY A 83 -23.47 -2.96 0.60
CA GLY A 83 -22.86 -1.94 -0.24
C GLY A 83 -22.23 -0.76 0.50
N ALA A 84 -22.25 -0.69 1.83
CA ALA A 84 -21.62 0.40 2.59
C ALA A 84 -20.11 0.50 2.31
N HIS A 85 -19.42 -0.64 2.24
CA HIS A 85 -17.99 -0.68 1.90
C HIS A 85 -17.74 -0.24 0.46
N ALA A 86 -18.58 -0.65 -0.50
CA ALA A 86 -18.46 -0.22 -1.90
C ALA A 86 -18.67 1.29 -2.06
N SER A 87 -19.67 1.85 -1.37
CA SER A 87 -19.90 3.29 -1.34
C SER A 87 -18.73 4.05 -0.69
N TYR A 88 -18.20 3.51 0.41
CA TYR A 88 -17.01 4.05 1.07
C TYR A 88 -15.80 4.08 0.13
N TRP A 89 -15.47 2.98 -0.54
CA TRP A 89 -14.34 2.97 -1.48
C TRP A 89 -14.57 3.87 -2.68
N ARG A 90 -15.81 3.97 -3.18
CA ARG A 90 -16.16 4.93 -4.24
C ARG A 90 -15.96 6.38 -3.79
N GLU A 91 -16.26 6.71 -2.55
CA GLU A 91 -16.06 8.06 -2.00
C GLU A 91 -14.58 8.39 -1.82
N VAL A 92 -13.80 7.43 -1.31
CA VAL A 92 -12.36 7.58 -1.07
C VAL A 92 -11.57 7.64 -2.39
N MET A 93 -11.90 6.77 -3.35
CA MET A 93 -11.11 6.53 -4.56
C MET A 93 -11.70 7.08 -5.85
N GLY A 94 -12.97 7.49 -5.84
CA GLY A 94 -13.69 7.94 -7.03
C GLY A 94 -14.56 6.86 -7.69
N SER A 95 -15.18 7.21 -8.82
CA SER A 95 -16.11 6.32 -9.53
C SER A 95 -15.47 5.02 -10.00
N ASP A 96 -14.19 5.07 -10.34
CA ASP A 96 -13.45 4.00 -10.99
C ASP A 96 -12.67 3.14 -9.97
N TRP A 97 -13.08 3.20 -8.70
CA TRP A 97 -12.44 2.49 -7.59
C TRP A 97 -12.37 0.97 -7.79
N ASP A 98 -13.20 0.40 -8.66
CA ASP A 98 -13.29 -1.01 -9.01
C ASP A 98 -12.58 -1.36 -10.33
N ASP A 99 -11.96 -0.39 -11.03
CA ASP A 99 -11.11 -0.64 -12.21
C ASP A 99 -9.75 -1.23 -11.82
N VAL A 100 -9.76 -2.52 -11.46
CA VAL A 100 -8.54 -3.26 -11.11
C VAL A 100 -7.72 -3.59 -12.35
N LYS A 101 -6.47 -3.11 -12.38
CA LYS A 101 -5.54 -3.39 -13.48
C LYS A 101 -5.18 -4.87 -13.54
N SER A 102 -5.07 -5.41 -14.75
CA SER A 102 -4.80 -6.84 -14.98
C SER A 102 -3.54 -7.35 -14.27
N LEU A 103 -3.70 -8.31 -13.35
CA LEU A 103 -2.59 -8.97 -12.65
C LEU A 103 -1.62 -9.67 -13.62
N ARG A 104 -2.13 -10.23 -14.73
CA ARG A 104 -1.27 -10.82 -15.78
C ARG A 104 -0.36 -9.78 -16.42
N PHE A 105 -0.88 -8.58 -16.67
CA PHE A 105 -0.09 -7.48 -17.20
C PHE A 105 0.97 -7.02 -16.19
N GLN A 106 0.57 -6.79 -14.93
CA GLN A 106 1.48 -6.40 -13.85
C GLN A 106 2.62 -7.40 -13.67
N LEU A 107 2.31 -8.70 -13.59
CA LEU A 107 3.31 -9.76 -13.50
C LEU A 107 4.20 -9.83 -14.75
N GLY A 108 3.60 -9.68 -15.94
CA GLY A 108 4.32 -9.65 -17.20
C GLY A 108 5.34 -8.51 -17.27
N TRP A 109 5.00 -7.35 -16.72
CA TRP A 109 5.92 -6.22 -16.62
C TRP A 109 7.00 -6.44 -15.57
N LEU A 110 6.65 -6.90 -14.37
CA LEU A 110 7.60 -7.23 -13.31
C LEU A 110 8.63 -8.30 -13.73
N ARG A 111 8.29 -9.15 -14.72
CA ARG A 111 9.23 -10.11 -15.31
C ARG A 111 10.28 -9.47 -16.23
N ARG A 112 10.01 -8.28 -16.76
CA ARG A 112 10.88 -7.58 -17.72
C ARG A 112 11.81 -6.56 -17.05
N ILE A 113 11.50 -6.14 -15.83
CA ILE A 113 12.33 -5.23 -15.05
C ILE A 113 13.16 -5.99 -14.01
N SER A 114 14.32 -5.44 -13.67
CA SER A 114 15.12 -5.94 -12.55
C SER A 114 14.41 -5.57 -11.24
N PRO A 115 14.00 -6.53 -10.39
CA PRO A 115 13.31 -6.20 -9.15
C PRO A 115 14.19 -5.43 -8.14
N VAL A 116 15.51 -5.57 -8.26
CA VAL A 116 16.51 -4.88 -7.44
C VAL A 116 16.61 -3.39 -7.81
N SER A 117 16.18 -2.98 -9.00
CA SER A 117 16.19 -1.56 -9.37
C SER A 117 14.97 -0.80 -8.88
N ILE A 118 13.94 -1.48 -8.37
CA ILE A 118 12.69 -0.86 -7.95
C ILE A 118 12.94 -0.11 -6.63
N LYS A 119 12.50 1.15 -6.61
CA LYS A 119 12.59 2.08 -5.47
C LYS A 119 11.20 2.45 -4.96
N ALA A 120 10.27 2.71 -5.86
CA ALA A 120 8.89 2.98 -5.50
C ALA A 120 7.98 1.95 -6.16
N LEU A 121 7.06 1.41 -5.36
CA LEU A 121 6.14 0.38 -5.77
C LEU A 121 4.71 0.84 -5.47
N SER A 122 3.84 0.90 -6.47
CA SER A 122 2.43 1.21 -6.32
C SER A 122 1.59 0.16 -7.05
N LEU A 123 0.82 -0.66 -6.34
CA LEU A 123 0.20 -1.88 -6.87
C LEU A 123 -1.26 -2.07 -6.48
N ASP A 124 -2.11 -2.43 -7.45
CA ASP A 124 -3.44 -2.97 -7.18
C ASP A 124 -3.44 -4.48 -7.38
N LEU A 125 -3.44 -5.24 -6.29
CA LEU A 125 -3.41 -6.70 -6.28
C LEU A 125 -4.73 -7.33 -5.81
N ARG A 126 -5.81 -6.53 -5.79
CA ARG A 126 -7.15 -7.01 -5.40
C ARG A 126 -7.61 -8.11 -6.33
N VAL A 127 -8.18 -9.16 -5.74
CA VAL A 127 -8.90 -10.19 -6.47
C VAL A 127 -10.37 -9.78 -6.55
N VAL A 128 -10.82 -9.39 -7.74
CA VAL A 128 -12.19 -8.92 -7.96
C VAL A 128 -13.17 -10.10 -7.88
N ALA A 129 -14.29 -9.89 -7.17
CA ALA A 129 -15.47 -10.75 -7.25
C ALA A 129 -15.27 -12.16 -6.67
N ILE A 130 -14.70 -12.28 -5.47
CA ILE A 130 -14.64 -13.56 -4.74
C ILE A 130 -16.05 -14.12 -4.46
N ASP A 131 -17.05 -13.24 -4.34
CA ASP A 131 -18.38 -13.61 -3.84
C ASP A 131 -19.46 -13.78 -4.92
N THR A 132 -19.17 -13.46 -6.18
CA THR A 132 -20.21 -13.44 -7.23
C THR A 132 -20.56 -14.84 -7.74
N ILE A 133 -20.08 -15.90 -7.09
CA ILE A 133 -19.86 -17.18 -7.75
C ILE A 133 -20.43 -18.34 -6.94
N GLY A 134 -21.52 -18.91 -7.47
CA GLY A 134 -22.33 -19.95 -6.84
C GLY A 134 -21.58 -21.16 -6.26
N THR A 135 -20.95 -22.00 -7.10
CA THR A 135 -20.36 -23.29 -6.65
C THR A 135 -18.84 -23.23 -6.51
N ALA A 136 -18.25 -24.13 -5.72
CA ALA A 136 -16.79 -24.27 -5.60
C ALA A 136 -16.08 -24.45 -6.96
N ARG A 137 -16.75 -25.08 -7.94
CA ARG A 137 -16.23 -25.23 -9.30
C ARG A 137 -16.08 -23.88 -9.99
N SER A 138 -17.12 -23.06 -9.95
CA SER A 138 -17.09 -21.75 -10.57
C SER A 138 -16.09 -20.82 -9.88
N TRP A 139 -15.89 -20.93 -8.56
CA TRP A 139 -14.85 -20.20 -7.84
C TRP A 139 -13.46 -20.59 -8.37
N ASN A 140 -13.22 -21.90 -8.52
CA ASN A 140 -11.95 -22.39 -9.03
C ASN A 140 -11.68 -21.92 -10.47
N ASP A 141 -12.71 -21.87 -11.32
CA ASP A 141 -12.57 -21.50 -12.73
C ASP A 141 -12.26 -20.00 -12.94
N THR A 142 -12.68 -19.12 -12.03
CA THR A 142 -12.52 -17.66 -12.20
C THR A 142 -11.56 -16.99 -11.21
N GLN A 143 -11.45 -17.49 -9.98
CA GLN A 143 -10.74 -16.80 -8.88
C GLN A 143 -9.38 -17.39 -8.53
N SER A 144 -9.26 -18.72 -8.56
CA SER A 144 -7.99 -19.38 -8.18
C SER A 144 -6.80 -18.84 -8.98
N GLY A 145 -6.99 -18.60 -10.28
CA GLY A 145 -5.96 -18.04 -11.14
C GLY A 145 -5.57 -16.59 -10.77
N GLN A 146 -6.52 -15.76 -10.34
CA GLN A 146 -6.24 -14.37 -9.94
C GLN A 146 -5.52 -14.31 -8.60
N TRP A 147 -5.94 -15.14 -7.65
CA TRP A 147 -5.22 -15.31 -6.38
C TRP A 147 -3.78 -15.74 -6.64
N VAL A 148 -3.57 -16.81 -7.40
CA VAL A 148 -2.23 -17.31 -7.73
C VAL A 148 -1.38 -16.21 -8.39
N LEU A 149 -1.96 -15.39 -9.26
CA LEU A 149 -1.26 -14.26 -9.88
C LEU A 149 -0.89 -13.17 -8.87
N SER A 150 -1.81 -12.79 -7.98
CA SER A 150 -1.58 -11.80 -6.92
C SER A 150 -0.45 -12.26 -5.99
N SER A 151 -0.53 -13.49 -5.46
CA SER A 151 0.52 -14.06 -4.62
C SER A 151 1.84 -14.22 -5.38
N ALA A 152 1.83 -14.60 -6.66
CA ALA A 152 3.05 -14.70 -7.47
C ALA A 152 3.74 -13.34 -7.68
N ILE A 153 2.97 -12.25 -7.80
CA ILE A 153 3.52 -10.88 -7.86
C ILE A 153 4.20 -10.56 -6.53
N LEU A 154 3.49 -10.72 -5.41
CA LEU A 154 4.02 -10.48 -4.07
C LEU A 154 5.28 -11.32 -3.79
N SER A 155 5.24 -12.63 -4.04
CA SER A 155 6.39 -13.53 -3.86
C SER A 155 7.60 -13.11 -4.70
N ARG A 156 7.38 -12.67 -5.95
CA ARG A 156 8.47 -12.17 -6.79
C ARG A 156 9.13 -10.95 -6.15
N ILE A 157 8.34 -9.97 -5.70
CA ILE A 157 8.85 -8.77 -5.03
C ILE A 157 9.59 -9.16 -3.74
N ALA A 158 8.96 -9.98 -2.89
CA ALA A 158 9.52 -10.48 -1.64
C ALA A 158 10.85 -11.22 -1.80
N SER A 159 11.05 -11.87 -2.95
CA SER A 159 12.28 -12.63 -3.24
C SER A 159 13.45 -11.78 -3.75
N SER A 160 13.19 -10.56 -4.24
CA SER A 160 14.16 -9.87 -5.09
C SER A 160 14.22 -8.35 -4.95
N SER A 161 13.23 -7.70 -4.37
CA SER A 161 13.25 -6.26 -4.09
C SER A 161 13.71 -6.02 -2.65
N THR A 162 14.91 -5.46 -2.50
CA THR A 162 15.57 -5.19 -1.20
C THR A 162 15.94 -3.72 -1.00
N THR A 163 15.64 -2.87 -1.98
CA THR A 163 16.02 -1.44 -1.98
C THR A 163 14.83 -0.50 -2.10
N LEU A 164 13.61 -0.99 -1.80
CA LEU A 164 12.39 -0.18 -1.83
C LEU A 164 12.51 0.96 -0.80
N GLU A 165 12.03 2.12 -1.22
CA GLU A 165 11.96 3.37 -0.47
C GLU A 165 10.50 3.79 -0.23
N SER A 166 9.59 3.43 -1.15
CA SER A 166 8.13 3.60 -0.99
C SER A 166 7.37 2.35 -1.46
N ILE A 167 6.34 1.98 -0.70
CA ILE A 167 5.34 0.98 -1.08
C ILE A 167 3.94 1.54 -0.85
N HIS A 168 3.13 1.50 -1.90
CA HIS A 168 1.71 1.68 -1.86
C HIS A 168 1.05 0.43 -2.45
N ILE A 169 0.31 -0.30 -1.65
CA ILE A 169 -0.29 -1.56 -2.09
C ILE A 169 -1.73 -1.66 -1.66
N ARG A 170 -2.57 -2.07 -2.62
CA ARG A 170 -3.96 -2.43 -2.39
C ARG A 170 -4.14 -3.93 -2.60
N ILE A 171 -4.62 -4.64 -1.58
CA ILE A 171 -4.72 -6.11 -1.56
C ILE A 171 -6.08 -6.59 -1.03
N SER A 172 -6.39 -7.87 -1.28
CA SER A 172 -7.55 -8.54 -0.69
C SER A 172 -7.25 -8.97 0.77
N PRO A 173 -8.27 -9.16 1.62
CA PRO A 173 -8.10 -9.47 3.04
C PRO A 173 -7.71 -10.95 3.31
N HIS A 174 -6.56 -11.40 2.82
CA HIS A 174 -6.09 -12.78 2.99
C HIS A 174 -4.75 -12.87 3.71
N GLU A 175 -4.64 -13.81 4.66
CA GLU A 175 -3.47 -13.97 5.54
C GLU A 175 -2.19 -14.30 4.76
N ASP A 176 -2.27 -15.14 3.72
CA ASP A 176 -1.11 -15.50 2.90
C ASP A 176 -0.54 -14.30 2.13
N GLN A 177 -1.39 -13.36 1.72
CA GLN A 177 -0.95 -12.10 1.11
C GLN A 177 -0.31 -11.18 2.16
N PHE A 178 -0.80 -11.17 3.39
CA PHE A 178 -0.21 -10.42 4.49
C PHE A 178 1.18 -10.93 4.88
N ASP A 179 1.38 -12.24 4.89
CA ASP A 179 2.69 -12.85 5.14
C ASP A 179 3.72 -12.42 4.09
N LEU A 180 3.34 -12.46 2.82
CA LEU A 180 4.21 -12.00 1.73
C LEU A 180 4.48 -10.49 1.81
N LEU A 181 3.49 -9.68 2.20
CA LEU A 181 3.67 -8.25 2.42
C LEU A 181 4.63 -7.96 3.58
N GLN A 182 4.49 -8.69 4.70
CA GLN A 182 5.42 -8.61 5.82
C GLN A 182 6.85 -8.94 5.36
N ASP A 183 7.02 -9.98 4.56
CA ASP A 183 8.31 -10.36 3.98
C ASP A 183 8.92 -9.25 3.12
N ILE A 184 8.11 -8.55 2.32
CA ILE A 184 8.56 -7.40 1.54
C ILE A 184 9.01 -6.28 2.49
N ILE A 185 8.18 -5.89 3.45
CA ILE A 185 8.47 -4.77 4.36
C ILE A 185 9.73 -5.05 5.20
N THR A 186 9.83 -6.24 5.79
CA THR A 186 10.96 -6.62 6.66
C THR A 186 12.30 -6.65 5.94
N LYS A 187 12.34 -6.99 4.65
CA LYS A 187 13.58 -7.04 3.84
C LYS A 187 14.05 -5.67 3.35
N ASN A 188 13.23 -4.63 3.44
CA ASN A 188 13.51 -3.32 2.87
C ASN A 188 13.79 -2.28 3.96
N THR A 189 15.05 -2.16 4.36
CA THR A 189 15.48 -1.23 5.43
C THR A 189 15.44 0.25 5.02
N LEU A 190 15.46 0.52 3.71
CA LEU A 190 15.40 1.86 3.13
C LEU A 190 13.97 2.39 2.98
N LEU A 191 12.96 1.55 3.25
CA LEU A 191 11.56 1.89 3.09
C LEU A 191 11.16 2.98 4.09
N ARG A 192 10.53 4.05 3.62
CA ARG A 192 10.14 5.23 4.44
C ARG A 192 8.66 5.56 4.33
N ASP A 193 8.07 5.25 3.18
CA ASP A 193 6.66 5.49 2.89
C ASP A 193 5.95 4.15 2.70
N VAL A 194 5.01 3.86 3.60
CA VAL A 194 4.25 2.61 3.63
C VAL A 194 2.77 2.92 3.63
N VAL A 195 2.11 2.63 2.52
CA VAL A 195 0.65 2.74 2.36
C VAL A 195 0.09 1.36 2.03
N VAL A 196 -0.75 0.83 2.91
CA VAL A 196 -1.40 -0.48 2.74
C VAL A 196 -2.90 -0.30 2.82
N GLU A 197 -3.57 -0.68 1.74
CA GLU A 197 -5.01 -0.62 1.62
C GLU A 197 -5.57 -2.03 1.46
N VAL A 198 -6.37 -2.47 2.43
CA VAL A 198 -7.01 -3.77 2.36
C VAL A 198 -8.45 -3.58 1.94
N ASP A 199 -8.76 -4.02 0.72
CA ASP A 199 -10.08 -3.89 0.14
C ASP A 199 -11.11 -4.67 0.95
N SER A 200 -12.32 -4.13 0.97
CA SER A 200 -13.43 -4.66 1.76
C SER A 200 -14.76 -4.60 1.03
N ALA A 201 -14.73 -4.26 -0.26
CA ALA A 201 -15.94 -4.10 -1.07
C ALA A 201 -16.04 -5.11 -2.21
N LEU A 202 -14.92 -5.69 -2.64
CA LEU A 202 -14.88 -6.68 -3.71
C LEU A 202 -14.86 -8.13 -3.21
N ASP A 203 -14.79 -8.30 -1.88
CA ASP A 203 -14.67 -9.58 -1.19
C ASP A 203 -15.47 -9.60 0.13
N THR A 204 -16.04 -10.76 0.48
CA THR A 204 -16.77 -10.93 1.74
C THR A 204 -15.75 -10.95 2.87
N PRO A 205 -15.91 -10.13 3.92
CA PRO A 205 -15.03 -10.22 5.07
C PRO A 205 -15.05 -11.63 5.64
N SER A 206 -13.86 -12.22 5.81
CA SER A 206 -13.71 -13.56 6.34
C SER A 206 -14.34 -13.69 7.74
N SER A 207 -14.78 -14.90 8.08
CA SER A 207 -15.26 -15.24 9.42
C SER A 207 -14.46 -16.44 9.96
N PRO A 208 -13.52 -16.24 10.90
CA PRO A 208 -13.16 -14.98 11.55
C PRO A 208 -12.46 -13.96 10.62
N PRO A 209 -12.48 -12.65 10.95
CA PRO A 209 -11.78 -11.63 10.17
C PRO A 209 -10.28 -11.88 10.11
N SER A 210 -9.66 -11.64 8.95
CA SER A 210 -8.21 -11.72 8.78
C SER A 210 -7.48 -10.69 9.65
N VAL A 211 -6.29 -11.05 10.15
CA VAL A 211 -5.48 -10.20 11.03
C VAL A 211 -4.23 -9.72 10.31
N LEU A 212 -4.10 -8.40 10.14
CA LEU A 212 -2.88 -7.76 9.64
C LEU A 212 -1.96 -7.42 10.82
N SER A 213 -0.90 -8.20 11.03
CA SER A 213 0.07 -7.98 12.11
C SER A 213 1.17 -7.01 11.68
N LEU A 214 1.21 -5.81 12.26
CA LEU A 214 2.26 -4.82 12.00
C LEU A 214 3.48 -4.99 12.93
N GLY A 215 3.30 -5.61 14.10
CA GLY A 215 4.39 -5.75 15.08
C GLY A 215 5.60 -6.51 14.51
N ASN A 216 5.32 -7.52 13.68
CA ASN A 216 6.35 -8.33 13.03
C ASN A 216 7.16 -7.57 11.97
N TRP A 217 6.67 -6.42 11.49
CA TRP A 217 7.35 -5.66 10.43
C TRP A 217 8.67 -5.03 10.92
N PHE A 218 8.80 -4.84 12.24
CA PHE A 218 9.90 -4.09 12.86
C PHE A 218 10.68 -4.93 13.87
N TRP A 219 10.26 -6.18 14.10
CA TRP A 219 10.85 -7.06 15.12
C TRP A 219 12.30 -7.43 14.79
N GLY A 220 13.14 -7.61 15.82
CA GLY A 220 14.51 -8.09 15.65
C GLY A 220 15.42 -7.14 14.86
N GLY A 221 15.08 -5.84 14.81
CA GLY A 221 15.83 -4.84 14.05
C GLY A 221 15.64 -4.91 12.55
N GLN A 222 14.76 -5.79 12.05
CA GLN A 222 14.39 -5.90 10.64
C GLN A 222 13.44 -4.77 10.22
N GLY A 223 13.21 -4.67 8.91
CA GLY A 223 12.28 -3.74 8.31
C GLY A 223 12.79 -2.29 8.22
N PRO A 224 11.87 -1.35 7.99
CA PRO A 224 12.17 0.07 7.84
C PRO A 224 13.04 0.61 8.97
N ALA A 225 14.16 1.25 8.64
CA ALA A 225 15.02 1.88 9.64
C ALA A 225 14.37 3.12 10.28
N HIS A 226 13.61 3.87 9.48
CA HIS A 226 12.83 5.04 9.85
C HIS A 226 11.62 5.17 8.91
N LEU A 227 10.54 5.77 9.39
CA LEU A 227 9.33 6.00 8.61
C LEU A 227 9.05 7.50 8.52
N ASP A 228 8.78 7.96 7.29
CA ASP A 228 8.28 9.30 7.01
C ASP A 228 6.74 9.28 6.97
N ARG A 229 6.15 8.18 6.47
CA ARG A 229 4.71 8.01 6.32
C ARG A 229 4.29 6.55 6.55
N LEU A 230 3.26 6.34 7.36
CA LEU A 230 2.63 5.04 7.59
C LEU A 230 1.10 5.17 7.50
N VAL A 231 0.50 4.59 6.48
CA VAL A 231 -0.95 4.60 6.27
C VAL A 231 -1.45 3.18 6.11
N ILE A 232 -2.33 2.74 7.01
CA ILE A 232 -3.00 1.45 6.97
C ILE A 232 -4.50 1.72 6.86
N ARG A 233 -5.11 1.34 5.74
CA ARG A 233 -6.56 1.44 5.51
C ARG A 233 -7.13 0.03 5.32
N ALA A 234 -7.52 -0.61 6.40
CA ALA A 234 -7.97 -2.00 6.43
C ALA A 234 -9.33 -2.18 7.14
N PRO A 235 -10.41 -1.53 6.66
CA PRO A 235 -11.70 -1.48 7.35
C PRO A 235 -12.42 -2.83 7.51
N SER A 236 -12.02 -3.89 6.81
CA SER A 236 -12.53 -5.27 6.97
C SER A 236 -11.67 -6.16 7.88
N CYS A 237 -10.45 -5.74 8.24
CA CYS A 237 -9.48 -6.57 8.92
C CYS A 237 -9.20 -6.10 10.34
N GLU A 238 -8.84 -7.03 11.22
CA GLU A 238 -8.25 -6.66 12.50
C GLU A 238 -6.77 -6.28 12.26
N VAL A 239 -6.33 -5.16 12.83
CA VAL A 239 -4.93 -4.72 12.76
C VAL A 239 -4.29 -4.95 14.12
N SER A 240 -3.20 -5.70 14.15
CA SER A 240 -2.54 -6.15 15.37
C SER A 240 -1.15 -5.53 15.53
N ILE A 241 -0.94 -4.91 16.69
CA ILE A 241 0.33 -4.27 17.09
C ILE A 241 0.60 -4.64 18.56
N TRP A 242 0.94 -5.91 18.79
CA TRP A 242 1.16 -6.44 20.14
C TRP A 242 2.39 -5.82 20.82
N ASP A 243 3.56 -5.85 20.16
CA ASP A 243 4.71 -5.07 20.60
C ASP A 243 4.87 -3.85 19.69
N ALA A 244 4.55 -2.68 20.24
CA ALA A 244 4.61 -1.42 19.53
C ALA A 244 5.96 -0.70 19.73
N GLU A 245 6.80 -1.13 20.67
CA GLU A 245 8.10 -0.48 20.94
C GLU A 245 8.99 -0.44 19.68
N PRO A 246 9.12 -1.53 18.91
CA PRO A 246 9.88 -1.49 17.66
C PRO A 246 9.32 -0.49 16.65
N LEU A 247 7.99 -0.40 16.51
CA LEU A 247 7.34 0.58 15.64
C LEU A 247 7.63 2.00 16.11
N PHE A 248 7.44 2.30 17.40
CA PHE A 248 7.67 3.61 17.98
C PHE A 248 9.11 4.10 17.74
N GLY A 249 10.09 3.20 17.83
CA GLY A 249 11.49 3.50 17.51
C GLY A 249 11.73 3.94 16.06
N ARG A 250 10.80 3.71 15.12
CA ARG A 250 10.92 4.10 13.70
C ARG A 250 10.24 5.42 13.36
N LEU A 251 9.41 5.96 14.27
CA LEU A 251 8.54 7.10 13.98
C LEU A 251 9.19 8.48 14.21
N GLY A 252 10.47 8.54 14.60
CA GLY A 252 11.13 9.81 14.95
C GLY A 252 11.10 10.89 13.84
N ALA A 253 10.97 10.48 12.57
CA ALA A 253 10.85 11.36 11.41
C ALA A 253 9.44 11.39 10.79
N ALA A 254 8.47 10.66 11.36
CA ALA A 254 7.18 10.46 10.73
C ALA A 254 6.35 11.75 10.71
N ALA A 255 5.90 12.14 9.51
CA ALA A 255 5.02 13.28 9.28
C ALA A 255 3.53 12.87 9.25
N GLU A 256 3.24 11.62 8.87
CA GLU A 256 1.87 11.10 8.75
C GLU A 256 1.78 9.66 9.27
N VAL A 257 0.86 9.44 10.21
CA VAL A 257 0.51 8.10 10.70
C VAL A 257 -1.00 7.96 10.73
N ARG A 258 -1.53 7.01 9.96
CA ARG A 258 -2.97 6.78 9.83
C ARG A 258 -3.29 5.30 9.87
N ILE A 259 -4.23 4.90 10.71
CA ILE A 259 -4.65 3.50 10.87
C ILE A 259 -6.17 3.46 10.93
N ALA A 260 -6.78 2.81 9.94
CA ALA A 260 -8.19 2.44 9.94
C ALA A 260 -8.34 0.93 9.89
N ALA A 261 -9.10 0.37 10.83
CA ALA A 261 -9.26 -1.08 10.97
C ALA A 261 -10.70 -1.48 11.36
N LEU A 262 -11.06 -2.74 11.14
CA LEU A 262 -12.25 -3.32 11.76
C LEU A 262 -12.11 -3.32 13.29
N ALA A 263 -10.95 -3.74 13.78
CA ALA A 263 -10.55 -3.67 15.18
C ALA A 263 -9.06 -3.37 15.27
N LEU A 264 -8.65 -2.56 16.24
CA LEU A 264 -7.24 -2.32 16.55
C LEU A 264 -6.88 -3.14 17.80
N GLN A 265 -5.99 -4.12 17.66
CA GLN A 265 -5.47 -4.94 18.75
C GLN A 265 -4.12 -4.38 19.21
N VAL A 266 -4.11 -3.73 20.36
CA VAL A 266 -2.89 -3.16 20.98
C VAL A 266 -2.79 -3.60 22.44
N VAL A 267 -1.57 -3.69 22.97
CA VAL A 267 -1.36 -3.98 24.38
C VAL A 267 -1.80 -2.79 25.23
N GLY A 268 -2.64 -3.07 26.23
CA GLY A 268 -3.10 -2.08 27.19
C GLY A 268 -4.25 -1.21 26.67
N ASP A 269 -4.29 0.03 27.15
CA ASP A 269 -5.32 1.00 26.79
C ASP A 269 -5.00 1.67 25.45
N ALA A 270 -6.00 1.79 24.57
CA ALA A 270 -5.81 2.33 23.23
C ALA A 270 -5.44 3.82 23.23
N LEU A 271 -5.93 4.60 24.20
CA LEU A 271 -5.60 6.02 24.31
C LEU A 271 -4.18 6.21 24.82
N GLN A 272 -3.74 5.38 25.77
CA GLN A 272 -2.34 5.33 26.19
C GLN A 272 -1.44 4.95 25.01
N TRP A 273 -1.79 3.90 24.26
CA TRP A 273 -1.05 3.51 23.06
C TRP A 273 -0.93 4.65 22.05
N ALA A 274 -2.03 5.33 21.74
CA ALA A 274 -2.03 6.48 20.84
C ALA A 274 -1.17 7.64 21.39
N THR A 275 -1.19 7.88 22.70
CA THR A 275 -0.35 8.90 23.35
C THR A 275 1.14 8.57 23.21
N HIS A 276 1.52 7.30 23.37
CA HIS A 276 2.90 6.86 23.16
C HIS A 276 3.33 7.03 21.70
N LEU A 277 2.45 6.69 20.75
CA LEU A 277 2.69 6.90 19.33
C LEU A 277 3.01 8.37 19.02
N VAL A 278 2.20 9.31 19.53
CA VAL A 278 2.41 10.75 19.30
C VAL A 278 3.75 11.22 19.88
N ARG A 279 4.11 10.73 21.08
CA ARG A 279 5.39 11.09 21.72
C ARG A 279 6.59 10.59 20.93
N SER A 280 6.46 9.45 20.27
CA SER A 280 7.51 8.84 19.46
C SER A 280 7.62 9.44 18.05
N ALA A 281 6.63 10.26 17.64
CA ALA A 281 6.57 10.93 16.34
C ALA A 281 6.55 12.47 16.51
N PRO A 282 7.67 13.12 16.87
CA PRO A 282 7.69 14.55 17.19
C PRO A 282 7.42 15.46 15.99
N LEU A 283 7.60 14.96 14.76
CA LEU A 283 7.38 15.70 13.51
C LEU A 283 5.98 15.47 12.90
N LEU A 284 5.09 14.81 13.64
CA LEU A 284 3.80 14.39 13.12
C LEU A 284 2.91 15.60 12.80
N HIS A 285 2.51 15.71 11.54
CA HIS A 285 1.54 16.70 11.05
C HIS A 285 0.14 16.13 10.97
N THR A 286 0.02 14.81 10.78
CA THR A 286 -1.28 14.14 10.66
C THR A 286 -1.32 12.83 11.42
N LEU A 287 -2.30 12.70 12.31
CA LEU A 287 -2.61 11.48 13.05
C LEU A 287 -4.09 11.16 12.93
N GLU A 288 -4.42 10.00 12.38
CA GLU A 288 -5.81 9.52 12.35
C GLU A 288 -5.85 8.03 12.72
N ILE A 289 -6.53 7.70 13.81
CA ILE A 289 -6.72 6.32 14.26
C ILE A 289 -8.21 6.06 14.35
N ALA A 290 -8.70 5.07 13.61
CA ALA A 290 -10.10 4.71 13.55
C ALA A 290 -10.26 3.19 13.63
N ALA A 291 -11.16 2.72 14.50
CA ALA A 291 -11.55 1.32 14.56
C ALA A 291 -13.07 1.17 14.69
N THR A 292 -13.67 0.26 13.92
CA THR A 292 -15.12 -0.02 14.00
C THR A 292 -15.49 -0.70 15.32
N ARG A 293 -14.58 -1.50 15.88
CA ARG A 293 -14.72 -2.21 17.15
C ARG A 293 -13.63 -1.76 18.12
N GLY A 294 -13.96 -1.71 19.41
CA GLY A 294 -13.01 -1.37 20.47
C GLY A 294 -11.86 -2.38 20.59
N ASN A 295 -10.79 -1.99 21.31
CA ASN A 295 -9.61 -2.82 21.48
C ASN A 295 -9.98 -4.19 22.07
N ARG A 296 -9.68 -5.26 21.33
CA ARG A 296 -9.76 -6.63 21.84
C ARG A 296 -8.45 -6.95 22.51
N SER A 297 -8.38 -6.72 23.83
CA SER A 297 -7.35 -7.34 24.66
C SER A 297 -7.62 -8.85 24.67
N HIS A 298 -6.81 -9.61 23.94
CA HIS A 298 -6.88 -11.07 23.98
C HIS A 298 -6.46 -11.51 25.40
N PRO A 299 -7.19 -12.40 26.09
CA PRO A 299 -6.65 -13.01 27.29
C PRO A 299 -5.37 -13.74 26.92
N PHE A 300 -4.28 -13.44 27.63
CA PHE A 300 -2.96 -14.07 27.51
C PHE A 300 -3.07 -15.54 27.05
N ARG A 301 -2.76 -15.83 25.78
CA ARG A 301 -2.25 -17.16 25.48
C ARG A 301 -0.84 -17.19 26.02
N SER A 302 -0.66 -17.85 27.16
CA SER A 302 0.67 -18.24 27.64
C SER A 302 1.46 -18.81 26.46
N PRO A 303 2.75 -18.48 26.31
CA PRO A 303 3.60 -19.24 25.42
C PRO A 303 3.50 -20.69 25.90
N ILE A 304 3.05 -21.57 25.01
CA ILE A 304 3.05 -23.01 25.28
C ILE A 304 4.52 -23.36 25.54
N GLY A 305 4.85 -23.60 26.81
CA GLY A 305 6.09 -24.21 27.22
C GLY A 305 6.03 -25.70 26.94
N GLY A 306 7.14 -26.26 26.46
CA GLY A 306 7.34 -27.68 26.21
C GLY A 306 8.01 -27.94 24.88
#